data_AF-A0A851I7Z8-F1
#
_entry.id   AF-A0A851I7Z8-F1
#
_cell.length_a   1.000
_cell.length_b   1.000
_cell.length_c   1.000
_cell.angle_alpha   90.00
_cell.angle_beta   90.00
_cell.angle_gamma   90.00
#
_symmetry.space_group_name_H-M   'P 1'
#
loop_
_entity.id
_entity.type
_entity.pdbx_description
1 polymer ?
#
loop_
_entity_poly.entity_id
_entity_poly.type
_entity_poly.pdbx_seq_one_letter_code
_entity_poly.pdbx_strand_id
1 'polypeptide(L)'
;MQNVKFKYGDRLKELRKPIGHPENSLSMDDLCKKLSSKFDLKINKSMMSRWENGTAVPDNKHIIAYAKFFDVDMNYLIGLTNIKRKLSDINLGGNADLDSKISDIVNMLNRLDVDKITIIYEMLLKFIDMDIGTLTSYNNIIK
;
A
#
# COMPACT_ATOMS: atom_id res chain seq x y z
N MET A 1 15.01 -7.19 28.31
CA MET A 1 14.17 -7.17 27.09
C MET A 1 14.50 -5.91 26.32
N GLN A 2 15.23 -6.00 25.20
CA GLN A 2 15.50 -4.84 24.36
C GLN A 2 14.22 -4.50 23.58
N ASN A 3 13.70 -3.31 23.85
CA ASN A 3 12.50 -2.73 23.28
C ASN A 3 12.67 -2.64 21.75
N VAL A 4 11.99 -3.51 20.99
CA VAL A 4 12.07 -3.50 19.52
C VAL A 4 11.52 -2.16 19.05
N LYS A 5 12.43 -1.27 18.63
CA LYS A 5 12.16 0.07 18.14
C LYS A 5 11.09 -0.02 17.04
N PHE A 6 9.95 0.59 17.28
CA PHE A 6 8.79 0.58 16.39
C PHE A 6 9.19 1.07 14.98
N LYS A 7 9.13 0.18 13.97
CA LYS A 7 9.62 0.43 12.60
C LYS A 7 8.70 1.33 11.73
N TYR A 8 7.58 1.87 12.26
CA TYR A 8 6.70 2.74 11.44
C TYR A 8 7.29 4.14 11.22
N GLY A 9 8.09 4.66 12.16
CA GLY A 9 8.69 5.99 12.03
C GLY A 9 9.56 6.09 10.78
N ASP A 10 10.30 5.01 10.50
CA ASP A 10 11.09 4.86 9.27
C ASP A 10 10.21 4.90 8.02
N ARG A 11 9.01 4.31 8.04
CA ARG A 11 8.06 4.34 6.91
C ARG A 11 7.55 5.75 6.64
N LEU A 12 7.17 6.49 7.69
CA LEU A 12 6.73 7.88 7.54
C LEU A 12 7.86 8.75 6.95
N LYS A 13 9.09 8.54 7.44
CA LYS A 13 10.28 9.23 6.96
C LYS A 13 10.63 8.87 5.53
N GLU A 14 10.54 7.60 5.15
CA GLU A 14 10.76 7.11 3.78
C GLU A 14 9.77 7.75 2.81
N LEU A 15 8.49 7.87 3.19
CA LEU A 15 7.48 8.53 2.35
C LEU A 15 7.79 10.02 2.16
N ARG A 16 8.22 10.71 3.22
CA ARG A 16 8.60 12.12 3.13
C ARG A 16 9.89 12.34 2.36
N LYS A 17 10.88 11.46 2.53
CA LYS A 17 12.24 11.58 1.97
C LYS A 17 12.68 10.24 1.35
N PRO A 18 12.12 9.86 0.19
CA PRO A 18 12.42 8.59 -0.44
C PRO A 18 13.86 8.58 -0.99
N ILE A 19 14.64 7.56 -0.61
CA ILE A 19 16.07 7.46 -0.96
C ILE A 19 16.28 7.36 -2.48
N GLY A 20 15.40 6.63 -3.19
CA GLY A 20 15.48 6.43 -4.64
C GLY A 20 14.89 7.55 -5.49
N HIS A 21 14.22 8.54 -4.87
CA HIS A 21 13.49 9.61 -5.56
C HIS A 21 13.67 10.96 -4.84
N PRO A 22 14.92 11.46 -4.72
CA PRO A 22 15.21 12.67 -3.96
C PRO A 22 14.42 13.91 -4.42
N GLU A 23 14.03 13.98 -5.70
CA GLU A 23 13.15 14.99 -6.27
C GLU A 23 11.77 15.06 -5.60
N ASN A 24 11.31 13.94 -5.02
CA ASN A 24 10.04 13.85 -4.29
C ASN A 24 10.21 14.13 -2.78
N SER A 25 11.41 14.47 -2.32
CA SER A 25 11.67 14.75 -0.91
C SER A 25 11.02 16.05 -0.45
N LEU A 26 10.40 16.01 0.72
CA LEU A 26 9.82 17.18 1.38
C LEU A 26 10.56 17.48 2.68
N SER A 27 10.74 18.75 3.02
CA SER A 27 11.13 19.09 4.39
C SER A 27 9.98 18.75 5.35
N MET A 28 10.28 18.58 6.65
CA MET A 28 9.22 18.38 7.66
C MET A 28 8.24 19.55 7.66
N ASP A 29 8.74 20.77 7.49
CA ASP A 29 7.91 21.98 7.46
C ASP A 29 6.99 21.99 6.23
N ASP A 30 7.49 21.58 5.06
CA ASP A 30 6.69 21.50 3.83
C ASP A 30 5.61 20.43 3.93
N LEU A 31 5.94 19.24 4.47
CA LEU A 31 4.94 18.20 4.67
C LEU A 31 3.90 18.63 5.71
N CYS A 32 4.30 19.29 6.80
CA CYS A 32 3.35 19.85 7.76
C CYS A 32 2.39 20.82 7.07
N LYS A 33 2.89 21.78 6.29
CA LYS A 33 2.05 22.74 5.56
C LYS A 33 1.07 22.04 4.62
N LYS A 34 1.55 21.07 3.83
CA LYS A 34 0.71 20.32 2.87
C LYS A 34 -0.36 19.48 3.54
N LEU A 35 -0.04 18.79 4.64
CA LEU A 35 -1.01 17.98 5.38
C LEU A 35 -2.03 18.87 6.12
N SER A 36 -1.56 19.94 6.76
CA SER A 36 -2.43 20.90 7.44
C SER A 36 -3.40 21.57 6.47
N SER A 37 -2.95 22.00 5.29
CA SER A 37 -3.83 22.65 4.31
C SER A 37 -4.80 21.69 3.62
N LYS A 38 -4.36 20.46 3.31
CA LYS A 38 -5.17 19.49 2.56
C LYS A 38 -6.21 18.76 3.42
N PHE A 39 -5.94 18.58 4.72
CA PHE A 39 -6.76 17.74 5.60
C PHE A 39 -7.27 18.47 6.86
N ASP A 40 -7.09 19.79 6.95
CA ASP A 40 -7.46 20.62 8.11
C ASP A 40 -6.90 20.07 9.44
N LEU A 41 -5.60 19.78 9.44
CA LEU A 41 -4.89 19.21 10.59
C LEU A 41 -3.99 20.23 11.28
N LYS A 42 -3.91 20.13 12.61
CA LYS A 42 -2.92 20.88 13.39
C LYS A 42 -1.65 20.04 13.54
N ILE A 43 -0.72 20.21 12.60
CA ILE A 43 0.58 19.51 12.59
C ILE A 43 1.71 20.53 12.65
N ASN A 44 2.72 20.25 13.49
CA ASN A 44 3.95 21.02 13.54
C ASN A 44 5.19 20.12 13.39
N LYS A 45 6.34 20.77 13.13
CA LYS A 45 7.63 20.10 12.91
C LYS A 45 8.03 19.17 14.06
N SER A 46 7.79 19.57 15.31
CA SER A 46 8.12 18.77 16.49
C SER A 46 7.30 17.49 16.55
N MET A 47 6.02 17.52 16.19
CA MET A 47 5.18 16.32 16.05
C MET A 47 5.76 15.39 14.99
N MET A 48 6.05 15.91 13.80
CA MET A 48 6.60 15.12 12.69
C MET A 48 7.94 14.47 13.03
N SER A 49 8.85 15.23 13.65
CA SER A 49 10.12 14.72 14.15
C SER A 49 9.93 13.59 15.15
N ARG A 50 9.00 13.74 16.10
CA ARG A 50 8.74 12.68 17.09
C ARG A 50 8.21 11.40 16.45
N TRP A 51 7.32 11.53 15.47
CA TRP A 51 6.76 10.41 14.73
C TRP A 51 7.82 9.66 13.91
N GLU A 52 8.63 10.37 13.14
CA GLU A 52 9.66 9.75 12.30
C GLU A 52 10.80 9.12 13.10
N ASN A 53 11.07 9.64 14.30
CA ASN A 53 12.07 9.06 15.20
C ASN A 53 11.48 7.96 16.11
N GLY A 54 10.18 7.67 16.01
CA GLY A 54 9.50 6.64 16.80
C GLY A 54 9.33 6.99 18.29
N THR A 55 9.47 8.26 18.66
CA THR A 55 9.32 8.75 20.04
C THR A 55 7.86 9.10 20.39
N ALA A 56 6.99 9.17 19.38
CA ALA A 56 5.54 9.29 19.54
C ALA A 56 4.84 8.61 18.35
N VAL A 57 3.61 8.13 18.57
CA VAL A 57 2.76 7.54 17.53
C VAL A 57 1.79 8.61 17.00
N PRO A 58 1.58 8.75 15.67
CA PRO A 58 0.52 9.61 15.16
C PRO A 58 -0.86 9.01 15.50
N ASP A 59 -1.84 9.84 15.81
CA ASP A 59 -3.23 9.38 15.93
C ASP A 59 -3.82 9.01 14.55
N ASN A 60 -5.01 8.42 14.56
CA ASN A 60 -5.65 7.91 13.35
C ASN A 60 -5.87 8.99 12.27
N LYS A 61 -6.22 10.24 12.64
CA LYS A 61 -6.45 11.29 11.63
C LYS A 61 -5.15 11.66 10.90
N HIS A 62 -4.01 11.65 11.58
CA HIS A 62 -2.72 11.87 10.94
C HIS A 62 -2.32 10.69 10.06
N ILE A 63 -2.51 9.45 10.53
CA ILE A 63 -2.24 8.25 9.71
C ILE A 63 -3.09 8.24 8.43
N ILE A 64 -4.39 8.55 8.53
CA ILE A 64 -5.28 8.69 7.37
C ILE A 64 -4.77 9.74 6.39
N ALA A 65 -4.32 10.90 6.90
CA ALA A 65 -3.78 11.96 6.06
C ALA A 65 -2.49 11.52 5.34
N TYR A 66 -1.60 10.78 6.01
CA TYR A 66 -0.42 10.18 5.35
C TYR A 66 -0.84 9.19 4.26
N ALA A 67 -1.74 8.27 4.56
CA ALA A 67 -2.24 7.26 3.63
C ALA A 67 -2.81 7.91 2.36
N LYS A 68 -3.67 8.93 2.53
CA LYS A 68 -4.27 9.67 1.41
C LYS A 68 -3.30 10.59 0.68
N PHE A 69 -2.34 11.19 1.38
CA PHE A 69 -1.39 12.12 0.77
C PHE A 69 -0.37 11.40 -0.11
N PHE A 70 0.17 10.29 0.39
CA PHE A 70 1.19 9.49 -0.30
C PHE A 70 0.61 8.32 -1.10
N ASP A 71 -0.72 8.19 -1.14
CA ASP A 71 -1.44 7.10 -1.79
C ASP A 71 -0.90 5.72 -1.37
N VAL A 72 -0.94 5.41 -0.07
CA VAL A 72 -0.37 4.19 0.50
C VAL A 72 -1.33 3.55 1.49
N ASP A 73 -1.40 2.21 1.46
CA ASP A 73 -2.21 1.42 2.39
C ASP A 73 -1.84 1.73 3.85
N MET A 74 -2.84 2.06 4.66
CA MET A 74 -2.67 2.31 6.09
C MET A 74 -2.06 1.11 6.81
N ASN A 75 -2.40 -0.13 6.42
CA ASN A 75 -1.85 -1.33 7.04
C ASN A 75 -0.33 -1.40 6.89
N TYR A 76 0.20 -0.88 5.78
CA TYR A 76 1.64 -0.69 5.62
C TYR A 76 2.14 0.42 6.54
N LEU A 77 1.46 1.55 6.69
CA LEU A 77 1.93 2.60 7.59
C LEU A 77 2.06 2.14 9.04
N ILE A 78 1.07 1.39 9.56
CA ILE A 78 0.99 1.04 10.99
C ILE A 78 1.73 -0.25 11.38
N GLY A 79 2.30 -0.99 10.42
CA GLY A 79 3.09 -2.18 10.72
C GLY A 79 2.37 -3.52 10.61
N LEU A 80 1.11 -3.57 10.15
CA LEU A 80 0.37 -4.82 9.98
C LEU A 80 0.83 -5.62 8.76
N THR A 81 1.46 -4.96 7.78
CA THR A 81 2.08 -5.61 6.63
C THR A 81 3.38 -4.92 6.23
N ASN A 82 4.26 -5.66 5.54
CA ASN A 82 5.45 -5.12 4.87
C ASN A 82 5.20 -4.85 3.38
N ILE A 83 4.01 -5.19 2.87
CA ILE A 83 3.64 -4.96 1.48
C ILE A 83 3.16 -3.52 1.33
N LYS A 84 3.94 -2.72 0.59
CA LYS A 84 3.60 -1.33 0.27
C LYS A 84 2.66 -1.31 -0.93
N ARG A 85 1.35 -1.32 -0.66
CA ARG A 85 0.30 -1.19 -1.68
C ARG A 85 -0.13 0.27 -1.82
N LYS A 86 -0.60 0.67 -3.00
CA LYS A 86 -1.25 1.97 -3.11
C LYS A 86 -2.62 1.92 -2.45
N LEU A 87 -3.04 3.04 -1.88
CA LEU A 87 -4.39 3.15 -1.33
C LEU A 87 -5.43 3.11 -2.47
N SER A 88 -5.11 3.71 -3.61
CA SER A 88 -5.93 3.72 -4.83
C SER A 88 -6.13 2.34 -5.46
N ASP A 89 -5.24 1.38 -5.19
CA ASP A 89 -5.40 -0.01 -5.65
C ASP A 89 -6.43 -0.78 -4.79
N ILE A 90 -6.76 -0.28 -3.59
CA ILE A 90 -7.74 -0.91 -2.71
C ILE A 90 -9.13 -0.47 -3.17
N ASN A 91 -9.82 -1.38 -3.86
CA ASN A 91 -11.22 -1.20 -4.27
C ASN A 91 -12.12 -1.19 -3.02
N LEU A 92 -12.28 -0.02 -2.39
CA LEU A 92 -13.10 0.17 -1.18
C LEU A 92 -14.60 0.30 -1.47
N GLY A 93 -15.00 0.19 -2.73
CA GLY A 93 -16.40 0.32 -3.18
C GLY A 93 -16.68 -0.43 -4.48
N GLY A 94 -15.98 -1.55 -4.69
CA GLY A 94 -16.10 -2.39 -5.88
C GLY A 94 -17.46 -3.06 -6.01
N ASN A 95 -17.74 -3.55 -7.23
CA ASN A 95 -18.83 -4.47 -7.49
C ASN A 95 -18.68 -5.70 -6.57
N ALA A 96 -19.62 -5.90 -5.65
CA ALA A 96 -19.55 -6.96 -4.65
C ALA A 96 -19.37 -8.37 -5.26
N ASP A 97 -19.90 -8.62 -6.46
CA ASP A 97 -19.69 -9.89 -7.18
C ASP A 97 -18.23 -10.05 -7.62
N LEU A 98 -17.60 -8.98 -8.10
CA LEU A 98 -16.18 -9.00 -8.46
C LEU A 98 -15.30 -9.19 -7.22
N ASP A 99 -15.60 -8.48 -6.13
CA ASP A 99 -14.85 -8.59 -4.88
C ASP A 99 -14.95 -10.01 -4.29
N SER A 100 -16.13 -10.64 -4.36
CA SER A 100 -16.31 -12.04 -3.97
C SER A 100 -15.46 -12.97 -4.83
N LYS A 101 -15.49 -12.82 -6.16
CA LYS A 101 -14.68 -13.63 -7.09
C LYS A 101 -13.18 -13.49 -6.82
N ILE A 102 -12.70 -12.28 -6.56
CA ILE A 102 -11.30 -12.04 -6.21
C ILE A 102 -10.97 -12.72 -4.87
N SER A 103 -11.86 -12.60 -3.87
CA SER A 103 -11.68 -13.26 -2.58
C SER A 103 -11.59 -14.79 -2.71
N ASP A 104 -12.46 -15.38 -3.53
CA ASP A 104 -12.46 -16.81 -3.81
C ASP A 104 -11.15 -17.26 -4.47
N ILE A 105 -10.67 -16.51 -5.47
CA ILE A 105 -9.38 -16.78 -6.13
C ILE A 105 -8.24 -16.75 -5.10
N VAL A 106 -8.17 -15.73 -4.24
CA VAL A 106 -7.14 -15.63 -3.20
C VAL A 106 -7.20 -16.82 -2.24
N ASN A 107 -8.40 -17.23 -1.82
CA ASN A 107 -8.59 -18.40 -0.94
C ASN A 107 -8.16 -19.71 -1.61
N MET A 108 -8.42 -19.87 -2.91
CA MET A 108 -7.96 -21.03 -3.69
C MET A 108 -6.44 -21.05 -3.77
N LEU A 109 -5.82 -19.91 -4.13
CA LEU A 109 -4.37 -19.79 -4.27
C LEU A 109 -3.62 -20.04 -2.96
N ASN A 110 -4.14 -19.57 -1.82
CA ASN A 110 -3.53 -19.76 -0.50
C ASN A 110 -3.42 -21.24 -0.07
N ARG A 111 -4.14 -22.15 -0.74
CA ARG A 111 -4.10 -23.60 -0.46
C ARG A 111 -3.12 -24.36 -1.36
N LEU A 112 -2.46 -23.67 -2.30
CA LEU A 112 -1.52 -24.27 -3.24
C LEU A 112 -0.08 -24.16 -2.74
N ASP A 113 0.78 -25.06 -3.22
CA ASP A 113 2.22 -24.98 -3.02
C ASP A 113 2.85 -23.87 -3.89
N VAL A 114 4.04 -23.43 -3.48
CA VAL A 114 4.74 -22.29 -4.09
C VAL A 114 5.07 -22.50 -5.57
N ASP A 115 5.35 -23.73 -5.99
CA ASP A 115 5.70 -24.04 -7.38
C ASP A 115 4.48 -23.84 -8.29
N LYS A 116 3.31 -24.34 -7.87
CA LYS A 116 2.06 -24.09 -8.59
C LYS A 116 1.70 -22.61 -8.64
N ILE A 117 1.85 -21.88 -7.53
CA ILE A 117 1.56 -20.43 -7.49
C ILE A 117 2.44 -19.68 -8.48
N THR A 118 3.73 -20.05 -8.58
CA THR A 118 4.68 -19.45 -9.52
C THR A 118 4.23 -19.65 -10.96
N ILE A 119 3.87 -20.89 -11.34
CA ILE A 119 3.39 -21.18 -12.69
C ILE A 119 2.11 -20.40 -13.01
N ILE A 120 1.16 -20.35 -12.08
CA ILE A 120 -0.08 -19.58 -12.27
C ILE A 120 0.23 -18.09 -12.44
N TYR A 121 1.14 -17.52 -11.65
CA TYR A 121 1.56 -16.14 -11.78
C TYR A 121 2.13 -15.84 -13.18
N GLU A 122 3.01 -16.70 -13.70
CA GLU A 122 3.55 -16.56 -15.05
C GLU A 122 2.46 -16.67 -16.14
N MET A 123 1.45 -17.52 -15.94
CA MET A 123 0.30 -17.61 -16.84
C MET A 123 -0.51 -16.31 -16.81
N LEU A 124 -0.80 -15.78 -15.62
CA LEU A 124 -1.54 -14.53 -15.46
C LEU A 124 -0.82 -13.36 -16.14
N LEU A 125 0.51 -13.26 -16.01
CA LEU A 125 1.29 -12.24 -16.71
C LEU A 125 1.09 -12.29 -18.22
N LYS A 126 1.05 -13.48 -18.82
CA LYS A 126 0.79 -13.63 -20.26
C LYS A 126 -0.62 -13.19 -20.65
N PHE A 127 -1.61 -13.37 -19.77
CA PHE A 127 -2.99 -13.00 -20.05
C PHE A 127 -3.25 -11.50 -19.94
N ILE A 128 -2.46 -10.76 -19.16
CA ILE A 128 -2.62 -9.30 -18.98
C ILE A 128 -2.48 -8.57 -20.32
N ASP A 129 -1.58 -9.03 -21.19
CA ASP A 129 -1.32 -8.40 -22.49
C ASP A 129 -2.30 -8.87 -23.60
N MET A 130 -3.17 -9.84 -23.31
CA MET A 130 -4.14 -10.37 -24.28
C MET A 130 -5.44 -9.57 -24.26
N ASP A 131 -6.00 -9.31 -25.43
CA ASP A 131 -7.37 -8.81 -25.53
C ASP A 131 -8.40 -9.90 -25.15
N ILE A 132 -9.61 -9.47 -24.82
CA ILE A 132 -10.67 -10.36 -24.35
C ILE A 132 -11.05 -11.44 -25.38
N GLY A 133 -10.96 -11.15 -26.68
CA GLY A 133 -11.27 -12.10 -27.75
C GLY A 133 -10.21 -13.19 -27.84
N THR A 134 -8.93 -12.79 -27.74
CA THR A 134 -7.80 -13.74 -27.65
C THR A 134 -7.90 -14.61 -26.40
N LEU A 135 -8.16 -14.03 -25.23
CA LEU A 135 -8.30 -14.78 -23.98
C LEU A 135 -9.47 -15.77 -24.04
N THR A 136 -10.60 -15.36 -24.63
CA THR A 136 -11.76 -16.24 -24.84
C THR A 136 -11.42 -17.41 -25.75
N SER A 137 -10.68 -17.15 -26.83
CA SER A 137 -10.23 -18.20 -27.77
C SER A 137 -9.30 -19.19 -27.08
N TYR A 138 -8.34 -18.69 -26.29
CA TYR A 138 -7.43 -19.53 -25.50
C TYR A 138 -8.19 -20.42 -24.51
N ASN A 139 -9.16 -19.88 -23.79
CA ASN A 139 -9.99 -20.64 -22.85
C ASN A 139 -10.80 -21.74 -23.53
N ASN A 140 -11.21 -21.54 -24.79
CA ASN A 140 -11.94 -22.54 -25.56
C ASN A 140 -11.03 -23.67 -26.08
N ILE A 141 -9.73 -23.42 -26.25
CA ILE A 141 -8.75 -24.43 -26.72
C ILE A 141 -8.36 -25.40 -25.58
N ILE A 142 -8.35 -24.92 -24.34
CA ILE A 142 -7.94 -25.70 -23.17
C ILE A 142 -9.07 -26.56 -22.60
N LYS A 143 -10.32 -26.24 -22.92
CA LYS A 143 -11.48 -27.08 -22.61
C LYS A 143 -11.54 -28.31 -23.52
#